data_AF-X0ZWP9-F1
#
_entry.id   AF-X0ZWP9-F1
#
_cell.length_a   1.000
_cell.length_b   1.000
_cell.length_c   1.000
_cell.angle_alpha   90.00
_cell.angle_beta   90.00
_cell.angle_gamma   90.00
#
_symmetry.space_group_name_H-M   'P 1'
#
loop_
_entity.id
_entity.type
_entity.pdbx_description
1 polymer ?
#
loop_
_entity_poly.entity_id
_entity_poly.type
_entity_poly.pdbx_seq_one_letter_code
_entity_poly.pdbx_strand_id
1 'polypeptide(L)'
;LRFRTIDFGYTNPLVCQWWAADNDGRAYLYRELYRTQTLVEDHAQTINDLTGGENIENTVADHDAEDRATLRRYDIVTAPADKAISTGIECVAARLRVQPDGKPRLFIMRDSLVGRDQRLFDTGKPWCTTQEFDGYVYPKSQDGKPVKEIPVQVDDHGLDCVRYGMMWLDRFLYGGPPIQFDIESPRKYEPTEAALKMGEMFEEQELDEAGAEAERAGLWQSDEPKL
;
A
#
# COMPACT_ATOMS: atom_id res chain seq x y z
N LEU A 1 -6.70 2.88 -8.99
CA LEU A 1 -7.23 2.58 -7.62
C LEU A 1 -6.37 3.24 -6.55
N ARG A 2 -6.95 3.78 -5.46
CA ARG A 2 -6.18 4.18 -4.26
C ARG A 2 -6.72 3.48 -3.02
N PHE A 3 -5.83 3.01 -2.15
CA PHE A 3 -6.18 2.38 -0.88
C PHE A 3 -5.14 2.71 0.20
N ARG A 4 -5.48 2.49 1.47
CA ARG A 4 -4.56 2.65 2.60
C ARG A 4 -4.35 1.34 3.32
N THR A 5 -3.18 1.16 3.91
CA THR A 5 -2.91 0.10 4.89
C THR A 5 -2.42 0.69 6.20
N ILE A 6 -2.78 0.07 7.31
CA ILE A 6 -2.42 0.51 8.67
C ILE A 6 -1.94 -0.69 9.49
N ASP A 7 -0.80 -0.52 10.15
CA ASP A 7 -0.31 -1.39 11.23
C ASP A 7 -0.20 -0.53 12.50
N PHE A 8 -0.92 -0.89 13.56
CA PHE A 8 -0.99 -0.09 14.78
C PHE A 8 0.26 -0.29 15.63
N GLY A 9 0.65 0.79 16.29
CA GLY A 9 1.79 0.80 17.20
C GLY A 9 1.77 2.03 18.09
N TYR A 10 2.43 1.91 19.24
CA TYR A 10 2.74 3.04 20.10
C TYR A 10 4.22 3.08 20.47
N THR A 11 4.72 2.05 21.16
CA THR A 11 6.16 1.90 21.41
C THR A 11 6.89 1.51 20.11
N ASN A 12 6.31 0.56 19.38
CA ASN A 12 6.59 0.35 17.97
C ASN A 12 5.85 1.42 17.15
N PRO A 13 6.32 1.77 15.96
CA PRO A 13 5.68 2.78 15.14
C PRO A 13 4.28 2.33 14.71
N LEU A 14 3.33 3.25 14.70
CA LEU A 14 2.19 3.12 13.82
C LEU A 14 2.66 3.45 12.41
N VAL A 15 2.26 2.59 11.47
CA VAL A 15 2.52 2.78 10.05
C VAL A 15 1.20 2.94 9.32
N CYS A 16 1.06 3.99 8.50
CA CYS A 16 0.00 4.12 7.52
C CYS A 16 0.61 4.36 6.15
N GLN A 17 0.25 3.53 5.18
CA GLN A 17 0.73 3.61 3.81
C GLN A 17 -0.43 3.93 2.87
N TRP A 18 -0.22 4.86 1.93
CA TRP A 18 -1.13 5.12 0.84
C TRP A 18 -0.58 4.51 -0.44
N TRP A 19 -1.41 3.69 -1.06
CA TRP A 19 -1.09 2.94 -2.26
C TRP A 19 -1.97 3.36 -3.42
N ALA A 20 -1.37 3.48 -4.60
CA ALA A 20 -2.08 3.56 -5.86
C ALA A 20 -1.84 2.28 -6.65
N ALA A 21 -2.85 1.75 -7.33
CA ALA A 21 -2.69 0.65 -8.29
C ALA A 21 -3.12 1.10 -9.69
N ASP A 22 -2.29 0.78 -10.68
CA ASP A 22 -2.56 1.01 -12.11
C ASP A 22 -3.38 -0.13 -12.74
N ASN A 23 -3.75 0.03 -14.01
CA ASN A 23 -4.52 -0.96 -14.77
C ASN A 23 -3.74 -2.25 -15.07
N ASP A 24 -2.41 -2.23 -14.90
CA ASP A 24 -1.60 -3.45 -14.92
C ASP A 24 -1.49 -4.07 -13.51
N GLY A 25 -2.21 -3.57 -12.51
CA GLY A 25 -2.14 -4.07 -11.14
C GLY A 25 -0.79 -3.83 -10.45
N ARG A 26 0.04 -2.91 -10.96
CA ARG A 26 1.25 -2.47 -10.26
C ARG A 26 0.85 -1.54 -9.12
N ALA A 27 1.39 -1.79 -7.94
CA ALA A 27 1.13 -1.01 -6.75
C ALA A 27 2.27 -0.03 -6.48
N TYR A 28 1.94 1.20 -6.12
CA TYR A 28 2.87 2.29 -5.85
C TYR A 28 2.60 2.85 -4.46
N LEU A 29 3.53 2.66 -3.52
CA LEU A 29 3.51 3.34 -2.22
C LEU A 29 3.92 4.79 -2.44
N TYR A 30 2.94 5.69 -2.45
CA TYR A 30 3.18 7.10 -2.78
C TYR A 30 3.20 8.01 -1.55
N ARG A 31 2.67 7.56 -0.41
CA ARG A 31 2.74 8.27 0.86
C ARG A 31 2.84 7.28 2.02
N GLU A 32 3.63 7.62 3.02
CA GLU A 32 3.82 6.81 4.22
C GLU A 32 3.91 7.71 5.45
N LEU A 33 3.12 7.40 6.47
CA LEU A 33 3.29 7.90 7.82
C LEU A 33 3.90 6.77 8.65
N TYR A 34 5.05 7.01 9.28
CA TYR A 34 5.77 6.03 10.08
C TYR A 34 6.24 6.71 11.37
N ARG A 35 5.59 6.44 12.50
CA ARG A 35 5.82 7.24 13.72
C ARG A 35 5.47 6.54 15.01
N THR A 36 6.31 6.73 16.02
CA THR A 36 6.18 6.20 17.39
C THR A 36 5.57 7.22 18.35
N GLN A 37 5.12 6.72 19.51
CA GLN A 37 4.73 7.49 20.68
C GLN A 37 3.75 8.63 20.37
N THR A 38 2.77 8.32 19.53
CA THR A 38 1.71 9.22 19.10
C THR A 38 0.40 8.46 19.25
N LEU A 39 -0.64 9.13 19.75
CA LEU A 39 -1.92 8.46 19.97
C LEU A 39 -2.60 8.16 18.64
N VAL A 40 -3.38 7.08 18.58
CA VAL A 40 -4.14 6.73 17.37
C VAL A 40 -5.12 7.84 16.97
N GLU A 41 -5.64 8.57 17.95
CA GLU A 41 -6.48 9.76 17.72
C GLU A 41 -5.73 10.87 16.96
N ASP A 42 -4.48 11.17 17.34
CA ASP A 42 -3.63 12.16 16.64
C ASP A 42 -3.24 11.67 15.24
N HIS A 43 -2.99 10.36 15.11
CA HIS A 43 -2.75 9.74 13.81
C HIS A 43 -3.98 9.84 12.90
N ALA A 44 -5.18 9.65 13.41
CA ALA A 44 -6.41 9.72 12.62
C ALA A 44 -6.59 11.11 11.99
N GLN A 45 -6.35 12.17 12.76
CA GLN A 45 -6.36 13.56 12.26
C GLN A 45 -5.30 13.76 11.17
N THR A 46 -4.06 13.35 11.45
CA THR A 46 -2.94 13.44 10.50
C THR A 46 -3.25 12.67 9.20
N ILE A 47 -3.82 11.47 9.31
CA ILE A 47 -4.19 10.64 8.17
C ILE A 47 -5.25 11.34 7.31
N ASN A 48 -6.27 11.96 7.92
CA ASN A 48 -7.28 12.71 7.18
C ASN A 48 -6.69 13.96 6.52
N ASP A 49 -5.86 14.73 7.22
CA ASP A 49 -5.18 15.91 6.66
C ASP A 49 -4.32 15.54 5.45
N LEU A 50 -3.57 14.44 5.56
CA LEU A 50 -2.72 13.94 4.48
C LEU A 50 -3.52 13.35 3.32
N THR A 51 -4.63 12.68 3.61
CA THR A 51 -5.53 12.13 2.57
C THR A 51 -6.23 13.26 1.81
N GLY A 52 -6.59 14.34 2.48
CA GLY A 52 -7.26 15.48 1.87
C GLY A 52 -8.52 15.06 1.10
N GLY A 53 -8.59 15.42 -0.18
CA GLY A 53 -9.70 15.08 -1.08
C GLY A 53 -9.52 13.76 -1.85
N GLU A 54 -8.53 12.94 -1.52
CA GLU A 54 -8.30 11.68 -2.23
C GLU A 54 -9.43 10.67 -1.98
N ASN A 55 -9.95 10.08 -3.07
CA ASN A 55 -10.88 8.96 -2.96
C ASN A 55 -10.12 7.69 -2.60
N ILE A 56 -10.33 7.20 -1.37
CA ILE A 56 -9.73 5.97 -0.85
C ILE A 56 -10.77 4.84 -0.91
N GLU A 57 -10.53 3.85 -1.77
CA GLU A 57 -11.42 2.70 -1.96
C GLU A 57 -11.57 1.88 -0.68
N ASN A 58 -10.45 1.65 0.01
CA ASN A 58 -10.45 0.90 1.24
C ASN A 58 -9.29 1.29 2.15
N THR A 59 -9.47 1.10 3.45
CA THR A 59 -8.38 1.13 4.44
C THR A 59 -8.29 -0.24 5.09
N VAL A 60 -7.18 -0.93 4.90
CA VAL A 60 -6.90 -2.25 5.49
C VAL A 60 -6.11 -2.03 6.76
N ALA A 61 -6.57 -2.56 7.89
CA ALA A 61 -5.87 -2.40 9.16
C ALA A 61 -5.71 -3.73 9.87
N ASP A 62 -4.74 -3.84 10.78
CA ASP A 62 -4.70 -4.95 11.72
C ASP A 62 -5.97 -5.00 12.61
N HIS A 63 -6.08 -6.01 13.48
CA HIS A 63 -7.33 -6.35 14.16
C HIS A 63 -7.56 -5.67 15.51
N ASP A 64 -6.72 -4.72 15.93
CA ASP A 64 -6.96 -4.03 17.21
C ASP A 64 -8.33 -3.34 17.24
N ALA A 65 -9.21 -3.78 18.14
CA ALA A 65 -10.59 -3.33 18.17
C ALA A 65 -10.73 -1.89 18.69
N GLU A 66 -9.87 -1.47 19.63
CA GLU A 66 -9.92 -0.15 20.25
C GLU A 66 -9.38 0.90 19.26
N ASP A 67 -8.24 0.61 18.64
CA ASP A 67 -7.62 1.52 17.69
C ASP A 67 -8.49 1.69 16.42
N ARG A 68 -9.11 0.61 15.94
CA ARG A 68 -10.10 0.69 14.83
C ARG A 68 -11.34 1.48 15.21
N ALA A 69 -11.83 1.34 16.45
CA ALA A 69 -12.95 2.14 16.93
C ALA A 69 -12.59 3.63 17.00
N THR A 70 -11.36 3.95 17.40
CA THR A 70 -10.82 5.30 17.38
C THR A 70 -10.74 5.85 15.95
N LEU A 71 -10.15 5.12 15.00
CA LEU A 71 -10.13 5.52 13.59
C LEU A 71 -11.54 5.78 13.03
N ARG A 72 -12.52 4.94 13.39
CA ARG A 72 -13.91 5.08 12.96
C ARG A 72 -14.57 6.37 13.46
N ARG A 73 -14.18 6.90 14.62
CA ARG A 73 -14.66 8.20 15.12
C ARG A 73 -14.19 9.39 14.27
N TYR A 74 -13.16 9.18 13.47
CA TYR A 74 -12.57 10.14 12.52
C TYR A 74 -12.89 9.77 11.07
N ASP A 75 -13.98 9.03 10.84
CA ASP A 75 -14.46 8.61 9.51
C ASP A 75 -13.47 7.73 8.71
N ILE A 76 -12.47 7.15 9.37
CA ILE A 76 -11.58 6.15 8.78
C ILE A 76 -12.15 4.76 9.05
N VAL A 77 -12.96 4.26 8.13
CA VAL A 77 -13.52 2.91 8.18
C VAL A 77 -12.47 1.90 7.72
N THR A 78 -12.26 0.84 8.50
CA THR A 78 -11.24 -0.17 8.23
C THR A 78 -11.81 -1.57 7.98
N ALA A 79 -11.26 -2.24 6.96
CA ALA A 79 -11.40 -3.67 6.75
C ALA A 79 -10.27 -4.42 7.49
N PRO A 80 -10.57 -5.59 8.11
CA PRO A 80 -9.55 -6.38 8.77
C PRO A 80 -8.55 -6.96 7.76
N ALA A 81 -7.27 -6.83 8.05
CA ALA A 81 -6.17 -7.41 7.26
C ALA A 81 -6.19 -8.94 7.32
N ASP A 82 -5.76 -9.59 6.24
CA ASP A 82 -5.35 -10.99 6.33
C ASP A 82 -3.92 -11.06 6.85
N LYS A 83 -3.73 -11.64 8.04
CA LYS A 83 -2.44 -11.68 8.73
C LYS A 83 -1.63 -12.96 8.43
N ALA A 84 -2.01 -13.79 7.45
CA ALA A 84 -1.22 -14.96 7.07
C ALA A 84 0.20 -14.57 6.62
N ILE A 85 1.20 -14.87 7.45
CA ILE A 85 2.59 -14.41 7.27
C ILE A 85 3.20 -15.01 6.01
N SER A 86 3.27 -16.35 5.90
CA SER A 86 3.93 -17.01 4.78
C SER A 86 3.26 -16.66 3.44
N THR A 87 1.94 -16.84 3.33
CA THR A 87 1.17 -16.45 2.13
C THR A 87 1.37 -14.98 1.76
N GLY A 88 1.43 -14.09 2.74
CA GLY A 88 1.63 -12.67 2.50
C GLY A 88 3.05 -12.33 2.03
N ILE A 89 4.08 -12.96 2.62
CA ILE A 89 5.48 -12.84 2.14
C ILE A 89 5.56 -13.31 0.69
N GLU A 90 4.90 -14.43 0.36
CA GLU A 90 4.86 -14.95 -1.00
C GLU A 90 4.21 -13.98 -1.99
N CYS A 91 3.11 -13.34 -1.58
CA CYS A 91 2.43 -12.31 -2.35
C CYS A 91 3.32 -11.09 -2.63
N VAL A 92 3.96 -10.54 -1.59
CA VAL A 92 4.87 -9.39 -1.73
C VAL A 92 6.03 -9.73 -2.65
N ALA A 93 6.68 -10.87 -2.42
CA ALA A 93 7.85 -11.26 -3.18
C ALA A 93 7.50 -11.67 -4.62
N ALA A 94 6.28 -12.17 -4.88
CA ALA A 94 5.76 -12.32 -6.23
C ALA A 94 5.63 -10.98 -6.97
N ARG A 95 5.16 -9.92 -6.30
CA ARG A 95 5.04 -8.57 -6.88
C ARG A 95 6.38 -7.86 -7.09
N LEU A 96 7.40 -8.17 -6.29
CA LEU A 96 8.75 -7.64 -6.48
C LEU A 96 9.48 -8.23 -7.70
N ARG A 97 9.03 -9.36 -8.25
CA ARG A 97 9.63 -9.96 -9.44
C ARG A 97 9.33 -9.14 -10.69
N VAL A 98 10.37 -8.93 -11.49
CA VAL A 98 10.28 -8.31 -12.81
C VAL A 98 9.42 -9.17 -13.73
N GLN A 99 8.42 -8.55 -14.36
CA GLN A 99 7.48 -9.18 -15.28
C GLN A 99 8.07 -9.19 -16.72
N PRO A 100 7.44 -9.87 -17.70
CA PRO A 100 7.91 -9.91 -19.08
C PRO A 100 8.07 -8.54 -19.76
N ASP A 101 7.39 -7.50 -19.25
CA ASP A 101 7.49 -6.11 -19.70
C ASP A 101 8.71 -5.36 -19.13
N GLY A 102 9.55 -6.03 -18.33
CA GLY A 102 10.74 -5.46 -17.70
C GLY A 102 10.50 -4.69 -16.41
N LYS A 103 9.28 -4.67 -15.86
CA LYS A 103 8.94 -3.94 -14.63
C LYS A 103 8.38 -4.86 -13.53
N PRO A 104 8.64 -4.61 -12.23
CA PRO A 104 7.93 -5.29 -11.15
C PRO A 104 6.48 -4.78 -11.02
N ARG A 105 5.71 -5.33 -10.07
CA ARG A 105 4.35 -4.90 -9.71
C ARG A 105 4.24 -4.24 -8.32
N LEU A 106 5.37 -3.92 -7.68
CA LEU A 106 5.42 -3.17 -6.44
C LEU A 106 6.54 -2.14 -6.53
N PHE A 107 6.20 -0.89 -6.26
CA PHE A 107 7.10 0.24 -6.24
C PHE A 107 6.92 1.02 -4.93
N ILE A 108 8.02 1.55 -4.42
CA ILE A 108 8.01 2.50 -3.31
C ILE A 108 8.62 3.81 -3.83
N MET A 109 7.85 4.89 -3.73
CA MET A 109 8.31 6.20 -4.16
C MET A 109 9.39 6.71 -3.20
N ARG A 110 10.47 7.29 -3.74
CA ARG A 110 11.64 7.73 -2.95
C ARG A 110 11.25 8.70 -1.81
N ASP A 111 10.27 9.56 -2.08
CA ASP A 111 9.84 10.62 -1.17
C ASP A 111 8.47 10.32 -0.55
N SER A 112 8.11 9.03 -0.39
CA SER A 112 6.83 8.64 0.20
C SER A 112 6.70 9.04 1.68
N LEU A 113 7.80 9.09 2.43
CA LEU A 113 7.76 9.32 3.87
C LEU A 113 7.34 10.75 4.24
N VAL A 114 6.29 10.85 5.05
CA VAL A 114 5.81 12.09 5.65
C VAL A 114 6.50 12.33 6.99
N GLY A 115 7.65 13.02 6.91
CA GLY A 115 8.35 13.54 8.08
C GLY A 115 8.96 12.46 8.97
N ARG A 116 10.28 12.39 8.98
CA ARG A 116 11.04 11.41 9.76
C ARG A 116 10.74 11.48 11.26
N ASP A 117 10.50 10.33 11.87
CA ASP A 117 10.51 10.20 13.33
C ASP A 117 11.96 10.29 13.86
N GLN A 118 12.26 11.40 14.54
CA GLN A 118 13.60 11.66 15.06
C GLN A 118 14.01 10.67 16.15
N ARG A 119 13.07 10.09 16.92
CA ARG A 119 13.38 9.14 18.00
C ARG A 119 13.93 7.83 17.45
N LEU A 120 13.32 7.34 16.36
CA LEU A 120 13.77 6.15 15.67
C LEU A 120 15.13 6.38 15.03
N PHE A 121 15.32 7.53 14.38
CA PHE A 121 16.62 7.93 13.82
C PHE A 121 17.72 7.98 14.89
N ASP A 122 17.48 8.64 16.02
CA ASP A 122 18.47 8.80 17.10
C ASP A 122 18.85 7.47 17.75
N THR A 123 17.95 6.48 17.71
CA THR A 123 18.17 5.13 18.24
C THR A 123 18.68 4.15 17.20
N GLY A 124 18.92 4.59 15.96
CA GLY A 124 19.41 3.74 14.87
C GLY A 124 18.40 2.69 14.39
N LYS A 125 17.11 2.91 14.64
CA LYS A 125 16.02 2.04 14.19
C LYS A 125 15.46 2.48 12.83
N PRO A 126 14.83 1.57 12.06
CA PRO A 126 14.12 1.93 10.85
C PRO A 126 13.04 2.99 11.11
N TRP A 127 12.99 3.98 10.24
CA TRP A 127 12.03 5.10 10.31
C TRP A 127 11.17 5.24 9.05
N CYS A 128 11.26 4.26 8.14
CA CYS A 128 10.41 4.09 6.98
C CYS A 128 10.45 2.62 6.50
N THR A 129 9.43 2.19 5.76
CA THR A 129 9.31 0.82 5.24
C THR A 129 10.52 0.38 4.43
N THR A 130 11.13 1.26 3.63
CA THR A 130 12.27 0.87 2.79
C THR A 130 13.48 0.39 3.58
N GLN A 131 13.67 0.88 4.82
CA GLN A 131 14.80 0.49 5.67
C GLN A 131 14.59 -0.88 6.34
N GLU A 132 13.34 -1.31 6.48
CA GLU A 132 13.04 -2.61 7.08
C GLU A 132 13.45 -3.77 6.18
N PHE A 133 13.43 -3.60 4.86
CA PHE A 133 13.83 -4.64 3.89
C PHE A 133 15.23 -5.20 4.17
N ASP A 134 16.17 -4.35 4.59
CA ASP A 134 17.55 -4.77 4.87
C ASP A 134 17.66 -5.62 6.16
N GLY A 135 16.73 -5.44 7.09
CA GLY A 135 16.68 -6.14 8.38
C GLY A 135 15.83 -7.41 8.38
N TYR A 136 15.07 -7.66 7.31
CA TYR A 136 14.10 -8.75 7.25
C TYR A 136 14.77 -10.12 7.03
N VAL A 137 15.10 -10.81 8.13
CA VAL A 137 15.90 -12.04 8.11
C VAL A 137 15.19 -13.24 8.73
N TYR A 138 15.48 -14.43 8.19
CA TYR A 138 15.02 -15.70 8.76
C TYR A 138 15.98 -16.17 9.87
N PRO A 139 15.47 -16.70 10.99
CA PRO A 139 16.30 -17.21 12.07
C PRO A 139 17.10 -18.41 11.57
N LYS A 140 18.43 -18.40 11.78
CA LYS A 140 19.34 -19.45 11.32
C LYS A 140 19.73 -20.39 12.47
N SER A 141 19.91 -21.67 12.17
CA SER A 141 20.49 -22.66 13.06
C SER A 141 22.00 -22.41 13.21
N GLN A 142 22.65 -23.13 14.13
CA GLN A 142 24.12 -23.14 14.21
C GLN A 142 24.79 -23.55 12.87
N ASP A 143 24.08 -24.32 12.03
CA ASP A 143 24.54 -24.74 10.69
C ASP A 143 24.14 -23.75 9.58
N GLY A 144 23.60 -22.58 9.93
CA GLY A 144 23.23 -21.53 8.98
C GLY A 144 21.92 -21.75 8.22
N LYS A 145 21.20 -22.86 8.46
CA LYS A 145 19.91 -23.16 7.82
C LYS A 145 18.75 -22.46 8.53
N PRO A 146 17.70 -22.00 7.83
CA PRO A 146 16.50 -21.46 8.47
C PRO A 146 15.88 -22.48 9.46
N VAL A 147 15.58 -22.03 10.69
CA VAL A 147 14.97 -22.86 11.75
C VAL A 147 13.45 -22.72 11.76
N LYS A 148 12.94 -21.61 11.25
CA LYS A 148 11.52 -21.33 11.12
C LYS A 148 11.21 -20.90 9.70
N GLU A 149 9.98 -21.17 9.30
CA GLU A 149 9.41 -20.71 8.02
C GLU A 149 8.86 -19.28 8.10
N ILE A 150 9.02 -18.63 9.25
CA ILE A 150 8.68 -17.23 9.46
C ILE A 150 9.94 -16.42 9.83
N PRO A 151 10.04 -15.16 9.38
CA PRO A 151 11.15 -14.28 9.69
C PRO A 151 11.16 -13.87 11.16
N VAL A 152 12.27 -13.27 11.59
CA VAL A 152 12.36 -12.63 12.90
C VAL A 152 11.43 -11.41 12.90
N GLN A 153 10.45 -11.40 13.81
CA GLN A 153 9.45 -10.33 13.94
C GLN A 153 10.02 -9.16 14.73
N VAL A 154 10.95 -8.44 14.13
CA VAL A 154 11.61 -7.26 14.68
C VAL A 154 11.76 -6.24 13.56
N ASP A 155 11.34 -5.01 13.83
CA ASP A 155 11.40 -3.87 12.90
C ASP A 155 10.79 -4.20 11.52
N ASP A 156 9.58 -4.79 11.54
CA ASP A 156 8.83 -5.28 10.38
C ASP A 156 7.45 -4.61 10.20
N HIS A 157 7.19 -3.49 10.87
CA HIS A 157 5.88 -2.82 10.93
C HIS A 157 5.46 -2.30 9.55
N GLY A 158 6.39 -1.68 8.82
CA GLY A 158 6.20 -1.24 7.45
C GLY A 158 5.97 -2.41 6.48
N LEU A 159 6.75 -3.48 6.62
CA LEU A 159 6.62 -4.70 5.81
C LEU A 159 5.33 -5.47 6.09
N ASP A 160 4.86 -5.47 7.33
CA ASP A 160 3.54 -5.99 7.68
C ASP A 160 2.44 -5.16 7.02
N CYS A 161 2.56 -3.83 7.03
CA CYS A 161 1.66 -2.94 6.32
C CYS A 161 1.65 -3.19 4.80
N VAL A 162 2.83 -3.41 4.18
CA VAL A 162 2.98 -3.80 2.77
C VAL A 162 2.24 -5.12 2.52
N ARG A 163 2.47 -6.12 3.38
CA ARG A 163 1.89 -7.46 3.27
C ARG A 163 0.37 -7.42 3.30
N TYR A 164 -0.22 -6.72 4.27
CA TYR A 164 -1.67 -6.54 4.35
C TYR A 164 -2.24 -5.90 3.09
N GLY A 165 -1.55 -4.87 2.58
CA GLY A 165 -1.96 -4.15 1.38
C GLY A 165 -1.93 -5.00 0.13
N MET A 166 -0.83 -5.70 -0.10
CA MET A 166 -0.67 -6.53 -1.29
C MET A 166 -1.63 -7.72 -1.28
N MET A 167 -1.86 -8.34 -0.11
CA MET A 167 -2.84 -9.41 0.02
C MET A 167 -4.27 -8.93 -0.27
N TRP A 168 -4.65 -7.74 0.22
CA TRP A 168 -5.95 -7.16 -0.09
C TRP A 168 -6.05 -6.79 -1.58
N LEU A 169 -5.01 -6.17 -2.13
CA LEU A 169 -5.00 -5.74 -3.53
C LEU A 169 -5.11 -6.93 -4.48
N ASP A 170 -4.38 -8.03 -4.24
CA ASP A 170 -4.50 -9.24 -5.06
C ASP A 170 -5.92 -9.82 -5.01
N ARG A 171 -6.53 -9.86 -3.82
CA ARG A 171 -7.93 -10.31 -3.67
C ARG A 171 -8.89 -9.43 -4.43
N PHE A 172 -8.70 -8.12 -4.34
CA PHE A 172 -9.52 -7.13 -5.03
C PHE A 172 -9.39 -7.25 -6.55
N LEU A 173 -8.16 -7.39 -7.06
CA LEU A 173 -7.89 -7.42 -8.49
C LEU A 173 -8.23 -8.76 -9.15
N TYR A 174 -7.96 -9.90 -8.51
CA TYR A 174 -8.04 -11.21 -9.16
C TYR A 174 -9.14 -12.13 -8.61
N GLY A 175 -9.71 -11.79 -7.45
CA GLY A 175 -10.53 -12.71 -6.69
C GLY A 175 -9.73 -13.91 -6.13
N GLY A 176 -10.32 -14.58 -5.13
CA GLY A 176 -9.69 -15.76 -4.53
C GLY A 176 -8.42 -15.45 -3.71
N PRO A 177 -7.57 -16.45 -3.42
CA PRO A 177 -6.34 -16.24 -2.66
C PRO A 177 -5.30 -15.42 -3.44
N PRO A 178 -4.38 -14.72 -2.74
CA PRO A 178 -3.35 -13.89 -3.38
C PRO A 178 -2.39 -14.72 -4.23
N ILE A 179 -1.64 -14.06 -5.12
CA ILE A 179 -0.70 -14.73 -6.02
C ILE A 179 0.47 -15.29 -5.21
N GLN A 180 0.78 -16.57 -5.39
CA GLN A 180 1.90 -17.26 -4.74
C GLN A 180 2.95 -17.69 -5.77
N PHE A 181 4.12 -18.11 -5.26
CA PHE A 181 5.31 -18.44 -6.07
C PHE A 181 5.14 -19.62 -7.03
N ASP A 182 4.24 -20.57 -6.74
CA ASP A 182 4.17 -21.89 -7.39
C ASP A 182 3.07 -22.05 -8.45
N ILE A 183 2.48 -20.95 -8.92
CA ILE A 183 1.58 -21.05 -10.08
C ILE A 183 2.50 -21.12 -11.32
N GLU A 184 2.64 -22.31 -11.93
CA GLU A 184 3.45 -22.63 -13.12
C GLU A 184 3.18 -21.74 -14.36
N SER A 185 2.27 -20.78 -14.23
CA SER A 185 2.11 -19.66 -15.13
C SER A 185 1.80 -18.43 -14.28
N PRO A 186 2.45 -17.26 -14.50
CA PRO A 186 2.00 -16.03 -13.89
C PRO A 186 0.50 -15.92 -14.21
N ARG A 187 -0.37 -15.90 -13.17
CA ARG A 187 -1.80 -15.62 -13.39
C ARG A 187 -1.82 -14.37 -14.26
N LYS A 188 -2.40 -14.48 -15.46
CA LYS A 188 -2.60 -13.30 -16.28
C LYS A 188 -3.43 -12.33 -15.46
N TYR A 189 -3.12 -11.05 -15.59
CA TYR A 189 -3.93 -10.03 -14.97
C TYR A 189 -5.35 -10.15 -15.56
N GLU A 190 -6.26 -10.65 -14.76
CA GLU A 190 -7.69 -10.76 -15.06
C GLU A 190 -8.41 -9.92 -13.99
N PRO A 191 -8.67 -8.64 -14.28
CA PRO A 191 -9.27 -7.73 -13.32
C PRO A 191 -10.69 -8.18 -12.97
N THR A 192 -11.07 -8.04 -11.70
CA THR A 192 -12.47 -8.16 -11.30
C THR A 192 -13.32 -7.08 -11.96
N GLU A 193 -14.63 -7.31 -12.06
CA GLU A 193 -15.61 -6.30 -12.51
C GLU A 193 -15.48 -4.96 -11.76
N ALA A 194 -15.12 -5.00 -10.47
CA ALA A 194 -14.87 -3.81 -9.67
C ALA A 194 -13.60 -3.06 -10.13
N ALA A 195 -12.52 -3.79 -10.43
CA ALA A 195 -11.29 -3.21 -10.94
C ALA A 195 -11.45 -2.63 -12.36
N LEU A 196 -12.22 -3.29 -13.23
CA LEU A 196 -12.52 -2.82 -14.59
C LEU A 196 -13.25 -1.47 -14.59
N LYS A 197 -14.35 -1.36 -13.83
CA LYS A 197 -15.10 -0.10 -13.71
C LYS A 197 -14.23 1.05 -13.21
N MET A 198 -13.28 0.74 -12.34
CA MET A 198 -12.37 1.76 -11.85
C MET A 198 -11.38 2.22 -12.92
N GLY A 199 -10.88 1.29 -13.75
CA GLY A 199 -10.01 1.62 -14.88
C GLY A 199 -10.67 2.59 -15.86
N GLU A 200 -11.95 2.36 -16.20
CA GLU A 200 -12.74 3.26 -17.05
C GLU A 200 -12.86 4.67 -16.44
N MET A 201 -13.11 4.76 -15.12
CA MET A 201 -13.19 6.05 -14.43
C MET A 201 -11.86 6.83 -14.43
N PHE A 202 -10.72 6.13 -14.33
CA PHE A 202 -9.40 6.79 -14.39
C PHE A 202 -9.08 7.29 -15.79
N GLU A 203 -9.40 6.52 -16.84
CA GLU A 203 -9.21 6.98 -18.23
C GLU A 203 -10.09 8.20 -18.55
N GLU A 204 -11.36 8.20 -18.09
CA GLU A 204 -12.24 9.37 -18.23
C GLU A 204 -11.67 10.59 -17.51
N GLN A 205 -11.19 10.43 -16.27
CA GLN A 205 -10.58 11.53 -15.51
C GLN A 205 -9.29 12.06 -16.13
N GLU A 206 -8.41 11.18 -16.65
CA GLU A 206 -7.19 11.60 -17.35
C GLU A 206 -7.50 12.33 -18.67
N LEU A 207 -8.53 11.90 -19.41
CA LEU A 207 -8.99 12.58 -20.62
C LEU A 207 -9.57 13.96 -20.30
N ASP A 208 -10.36 14.07 -19.23
CA ASP A 208 -10.92 15.34 -18.76
C ASP A 208 -9.81 16.32 -18.29
N GLU A 209 -8.84 15.83 -17.52
CA GLU A 209 -7.70 16.64 -17.06
C GLU A 209 -6.81 17.09 -18.23
N ALA A 210 -6.52 16.20 -19.18
CA ALA A 210 -5.76 16.51 -20.39
C ALA A 210 -6.51 17.52 -21.29
N GLY A 211 -7.83 17.38 -21.41
CA GLY A 211 -8.69 18.34 -22.10
C GLY A 211 -8.66 19.72 -21.44
N ALA A 212 -8.81 19.77 -20.11
CA ALA A 212 -8.76 20.99 -19.33
C ALA A 212 -7.37 21.66 -19.35
N GLU A 213 -6.30 20.88 -19.48
CA GLU A 213 -4.94 21.40 -19.63
C GLU A 213 -4.69 21.92 -21.06
N ALA A 214 -5.21 21.24 -22.09
CA ALA A 214 -5.15 21.69 -23.48
C ALA A 214 -5.95 22.99 -23.72
N GLU A 215 -7.12 23.14 -23.10
CA GLU A 215 -7.91 24.37 -23.13
C GLU A 215 -7.18 25.53 -22.43
N ARG A 216 -6.59 25.28 -21.25
CA ARG A 216 -5.75 26.26 -20.54
C ARG A 216 -4.51 26.68 -21.33
N ALA A 217 -3.93 25.76 -22.11
CA ALA A 217 -2.81 26.04 -23.01
C ALA A 217 -3.22 26.73 -24.32
N GLY A 218 -4.52 26.94 -24.56
CA GLY A 218 -5.03 27.55 -25.79
C GLY A 218 -4.85 26.68 -27.03
N LEU A 219 -4.63 25.37 -26.86
CA LEU A 219 -4.38 24.40 -27.94
C LEU A 219 -5.68 23.77 -28.47
N TRP A 220 -6.83 24.05 -27.84
CA TRP A 220 -8.13 23.55 -28.23
C TRP A 220 -9.15 24.70 -28.21
N GLN A 221 -9.80 24.96 -29.35
CA GLN A 221 -10.99 25.81 -29.46
C GLN A 221 -12.12 24.90 -29.94
N SER A 222 -13.20 24.78 -29.18
CA SER A 222 -14.33 23.95 -29.56
C SER A 222 -15.07 24.56 -30.76
N ASP A 223 -14.96 23.90 -31.91
CA ASP A 223 -15.73 24.18 -33.13
C ASP A 223 -17.16 23.59 -33.05
N GLU A 224 -17.83 23.71 -31.89
CA GLU A 224 -19.25 23.37 -31.82
C GLU A 224 -20.13 24.62 -32.05
N PRO A 225 -21.06 24.60 -33.01
CA PRO A 225 -22.01 25.67 -33.19
C PRO A 225 -22.95 25.68 -31.99
N LYS A 226 -23.02 26.83 -31.29
CA LYS A 226 -24.04 27.07 -30.27
C LYS A 226 -25.43 26.92 -30.91
N LEU A 227 -26.14 25.86 -30.54
CA LEU A 227 -27.59 25.70 -30.74
C LEU A 227 -28.33 26.24 -29.52
#